data_AF-A0A835PD70-F1
#
_entry.id   AF-A0A835PD70-F1
#
_cell.length_a   1.000
_cell.length_b   1.000
_cell.length_c   1.000
_cell.angle_alpha   90.00
_cell.angle_beta   90.00
_cell.angle_gamma   90.00
#
_symmetry.space_group_name_H-M   'P 1'
#
loop_
_entity.id
_entity.type
_entity.pdbx_description
1 polymer ?
#
loop_
_entity_poly.entity_id
_entity_poly.type
_entity_poly.pdbx_seq_one_letter_code
_entity_poly.pdbx_strand_id
1 'polypeptide(L)'
;MLSRKLDARILISNLSDGFVENPVKEFPVGKPVYARVLSVELSSKRIDLTLKENAVSQLPKPDTCSFSSLHVGDIISGCVRRVETYGLFITIDGTNLVGLCHLSELSDDDIDHIEIIYRAGERVLAKILKIDEEKQRIALGMKKSYLGDVNGSVVTVGCDGMDSILPAQKQDVSYMQGEVNQEANGTLAVLSQVESRASVLPLQVSLDDSEISISEKGDNTNQENSNEAVELDVKKDKLMKKKEKKERELEIHASEERLLQNNTPQTVDDFEKLVRSSPNSSFFWIKYMEFMLAQAAVEKARSVAERALKTISAHEEGEKLNIWVAYFNLENAYGNSPEENVQSTFKRALQTCDPKKLHFALLGMYERNELHKQAGALIDTMIKKFKRSCKVWLCRVQHLLKQAKDDIQPVINRALLSLPTKKHIKFISHAAILQFKCGVPEAGRSMFESILREHPKRTDVWSIYLDQEIRLGDHEVIRALFERATCLSLPPKKMKFLFKKYYAYEESQGDQVRLELVKKKAMEYLENSL
;
A
#
# COMPACT_ATOMS: atom_id res chain seq x y z
N MET A 1 -26.96 -16.91 4.62
CA MET A 1 -26.43 -17.21 5.97
C MET A 1 -27.30 -16.54 7.02
N LEU A 2 -27.46 -17.14 8.21
CA LEU A 2 -28.05 -16.45 9.36
C LEU A 2 -27.10 -15.32 9.84
N SER A 3 -27.67 -14.21 10.29
CA SER A 3 -26.93 -13.03 10.80
C SER A 3 -26.14 -13.38 12.07
N ARG A 4 -24.97 -12.72 12.27
CA ARG A 4 -24.09 -12.90 13.45
C ARG A 4 -24.73 -12.50 14.80
N LYS A 5 -25.97 -12.02 14.79
CA LYS A 5 -26.75 -11.60 15.96
C LYS A 5 -27.85 -12.61 16.35
N LEU A 6 -27.94 -13.76 15.68
CA LEU A 6 -28.99 -14.76 15.89
C LEU A 6 -28.41 -16.08 16.38
N ASP A 7 -28.77 -16.45 17.60
CA ASP A 7 -28.44 -17.75 18.17
C ASP A 7 -29.55 -18.76 17.85
N ALA A 8 -29.16 -19.89 17.27
CA ALA A 8 -30.08 -20.95 16.91
C ALA A 8 -29.71 -22.24 17.65
N ARG A 9 -30.71 -22.99 18.11
CA ARG A 9 -30.48 -24.22 18.88
C ARG A 9 -30.65 -25.46 17.98
N ILE A 10 -29.79 -26.44 18.19
CA ILE A 10 -29.90 -27.77 17.60
C ILE A 10 -30.17 -28.75 18.74
N LEU A 11 -31.29 -29.46 18.68
CA LEU A 11 -31.57 -30.54 19.63
C LEU A 11 -30.61 -31.70 19.39
N ILE A 12 -30.20 -32.39 20.46
CA ILE A 12 -29.27 -33.53 20.36
C ILE A 12 -29.82 -34.62 19.43
N SER A 13 -31.14 -34.82 19.42
CA SER A 13 -31.84 -35.73 18.52
C SER A 13 -31.75 -35.37 17.03
N ASN A 14 -31.30 -34.16 16.70
CA ASN A 14 -31.24 -33.59 15.35
C ASN A 14 -29.79 -33.32 14.88
N LEU A 15 -28.78 -33.82 15.61
CA LEU A 15 -27.35 -33.68 15.30
C LEU A 15 -26.90 -34.59 14.15
N SER A 16 -27.40 -35.84 14.08
CA SER A 16 -27.09 -36.77 12.99
C SER A 16 -28.16 -37.86 12.89
N ASP A 17 -28.13 -38.65 11.83
CA ASP A 17 -29.01 -39.82 11.64
C ASP A 17 -28.52 -41.06 12.42
N GLY A 18 -27.35 -40.99 13.08
CA GLY A 18 -26.76 -42.04 13.93
C GLY A 18 -26.79 -41.71 15.42
N PHE A 19 -26.45 -42.68 16.27
CA PHE A 19 -26.34 -42.46 17.72
C PHE A 19 -25.02 -41.74 18.06
N VAL A 20 -25.12 -40.56 18.65
CA VAL A 20 -23.96 -39.75 19.07
C VAL A 20 -23.80 -39.88 20.58
N GLU A 21 -22.78 -40.63 21.02
CA GLU A 21 -22.50 -40.81 22.46
C GLU A 21 -22.04 -39.51 23.14
N ASN A 22 -21.26 -38.67 22.44
CA ASN A 22 -20.67 -37.46 23.03
C ASN A 22 -20.62 -36.30 22.02
N PRO A 23 -21.66 -35.43 21.97
CA PRO A 23 -21.76 -34.37 20.96
C PRO A 23 -20.67 -33.30 21.07
N VAL A 24 -20.14 -33.08 22.28
CA VAL A 24 -19.06 -32.10 22.55
C VAL A 24 -17.74 -32.51 21.90
N LYS A 25 -17.51 -33.82 21.71
CA LYS A 25 -16.27 -34.35 21.10
C LYS A 25 -16.32 -34.29 19.57
N GLU A 26 -17.50 -34.47 18.99
CA GLU A 26 -17.69 -34.51 17.53
C GLU A 26 -17.84 -33.10 16.92
N PHE A 27 -18.37 -32.15 17.70
CA PHE A 27 -18.56 -30.76 17.32
C PHE A 27 -17.93 -29.81 18.34
N PRO A 28 -16.60 -29.60 18.29
CA PRO A 28 -15.94 -28.61 19.13
C PRO A 28 -16.37 -27.18 18.76
N VAL A 29 -16.40 -26.30 19.77
CA VAL A 29 -16.79 -24.90 19.61
C VAL A 29 -15.91 -24.22 18.54
N GLY A 30 -16.54 -23.61 17.53
CA GLY A 30 -15.84 -22.90 16.44
C GLY A 30 -15.78 -23.62 15.09
N LYS A 31 -16.20 -24.89 15.00
CA LYS A 31 -16.31 -25.61 13.72
C LYS A 31 -17.50 -25.09 12.89
N PRO A 32 -17.31 -24.64 11.63
CA PRO A 32 -18.43 -24.25 10.78
C PRO A 32 -19.25 -25.46 10.36
N VAL A 33 -20.58 -25.41 10.55
CA VAL A 33 -21.53 -26.47 10.18
C VAL A 33 -22.64 -25.90 9.30
N TYR A 34 -23.08 -26.68 8.31
CA TYR A 34 -24.22 -26.35 7.46
C TYR A 34 -25.45 -27.05 8.01
N ALA A 35 -26.45 -26.27 8.46
CA ALA A 35 -27.67 -26.80 9.07
C ALA A 35 -28.92 -26.26 8.34
N ARG A 36 -29.97 -27.07 8.31
CA ARG A 36 -31.27 -26.67 7.76
C ARG A 36 -32.17 -26.13 8.86
N VAL A 37 -32.89 -25.05 8.58
CA VAL A 37 -33.88 -24.47 9.48
C VAL A 37 -35.13 -25.35 9.49
N LEU A 38 -35.52 -25.86 10.66
CA LEU A 38 -36.75 -26.63 10.85
C LEU A 38 -37.94 -25.73 11.17
N SER A 39 -37.76 -24.80 12.10
CA SER A 39 -38.83 -23.89 12.52
C SER A 39 -38.24 -22.56 13.00
N VAL A 40 -38.95 -21.48 12.71
CA VAL A 40 -38.61 -20.12 13.13
C VAL A 40 -39.82 -19.54 13.84
N GLU A 41 -39.69 -19.29 15.15
CA GLU A 41 -40.72 -18.63 15.93
C GLU A 41 -40.34 -17.17 16.18
N LEU A 42 -40.96 -16.27 15.40
CA LEU A 42 -40.62 -14.85 15.36
C LEU A 42 -40.93 -14.13 16.69
N SER A 43 -41.96 -14.59 17.41
CA SER A 43 -42.40 -14.02 18.69
C SER A 43 -41.40 -14.24 19.81
N SER A 44 -40.69 -15.37 19.80
CA SER A 44 -39.75 -15.79 20.84
C SER A 44 -38.28 -15.66 20.41
N LYS A 45 -38.01 -15.24 19.16
CA LYS A 45 -36.69 -15.21 18.51
C LYS A 45 -35.96 -16.56 18.59
N ARG A 46 -36.70 -17.68 18.65
CA ARG A 46 -36.12 -19.03 18.69
C ARG A 46 -36.07 -19.62 17.29
N ILE A 47 -34.91 -20.14 16.93
CA ILE A 47 -34.66 -20.79 15.64
C ILE A 47 -34.15 -22.20 15.92
N ASP A 48 -34.87 -23.19 15.41
CA ASP A 48 -34.54 -24.60 15.57
C ASP A 48 -33.94 -25.16 14.28
N LEU A 49 -32.76 -25.78 14.39
CA LEU A 49 -31.98 -26.27 13.24
C LEU A 49 -31.75 -27.80 13.30
N THR A 50 -31.47 -28.42 12.16
CA THR A 50 -31.08 -29.85 12.04
C THR A 50 -29.86 -30.06 11.14
N LEU A 51 -29.06 -31.06 11.49
CA LEU A 51 -27.86 -31.52 10.79
C LEU A 51 -28.01 -32.93 10.17
N LYS A 52 -29.22 -33.50 10.15
CA LYS A 52 -29.49 -34.85 9.61
C LYS A 52 -29.29 -34.91 8.09
N GLU A 53 -28.53 -35.90 7.61
CA GLU A 53 -28.15 -36.06 6.20
C GLU A 53 -29.37 -36.28 5.29
N ASN A 54 -30.41 -36.95 5.78
CA ASN A 54 -31.63 -37.19 5.02
C ASN A 54 -32.40 -35.90 4.65
N ALA A 55 -32.14 -34.76 5.30
CA ALA A 55 -32.76 -33.47 4.99
C ALA A 55 -31.81 -32.46 4.32
N VAL A 56 -30.50 -32.74 4.29
CA VAL A 56 -29.43 -31.92 3.69
C VAL A 56 -29.06 -32.42 2.28
N SER A 57 -29.49 -33.63 1.91
CA SER A 57 -29.27 -34.27 0.60
C SER A 57 -29.95 -33.60 -0.60
N GLN A 58 -30.68 -32.49 -0.41
CA GLN A 58 -31.27 -31.68 -1.49
C GLN A 58 -30.66 -30.29 -1.67
N LEU A 59 -29.50 -29.99 -1.05
CA LEU A 59 -28.66 -28.90 -1.54
C LEU A 59 -27.52 -29.50 -2.38
N PRO A 60 -27.29 -29.02 -3.62
CA PRO A 60 -26.13 -29.44 -4.38
C PRO A 60 -24.88 -29.04 -3.59
N LYS A 61 -24.00 -30.01 -3.33
CA LYS A 61 -22.63 -29.75 -2.86
C LYS A 61 -21.99 -28.72 -3.80
N PRO A 62 -21.24 -27.72 -3.32
CA PRO A 62 -20.53 -26.80 -4.20
C PRO A 62 -19.28 -27.49 -4.74
N ASP A 63 -19.48 -28.56 -5.51
CA ASP A 63 -18.44 -29.12 -6.36
C ASP A 63 -18.54 -28.37 -7.71
N THR A 64 -17.60 -27.45 -7.91
CA THR A 64 -17.07 -27.06 -9.22
C THR A 64 -18.11 -26.63 -10.27
N CYS A 65 -18.76 -25.47 -10.09
CA CYS A 65 -19.43 -24.81 -11.21
C CYS A 65 -18.40 -24.02 -12.04
N SER A 66 -17.98 -24.61 -13.16
CA SER A 66 -17.10 -24.00 -14.16
C SER A 66 -17.84 -22.99 -15.05
N PHE A 67 -17.06 -22.17 -15.75
CA PHE A 67 -17.43 -21.03 -16.62
C PHE A 67 -18.70 -21.15 -17.49
N SER A 68 -19.11 -22.37 -17.82
CA SER A 68 -20.18 -22.72 -18.74
C SER A 68 -21.61 -22.37 -18.28
N SER A 69 -21.79 -21.82 -17.08
CA SER A 69 -23.12 -21.45 -16.55
C SER A 69 -23.44 -19.96 -16.66
N LEU A 70 -22.47 -19.11 -17.03
CA LEU A 70 -22.60 -17.65 -17.04
C LEU A 70 -22.79 -17.15 -18.48
N HIS A 71 -23.90 -16.47 -18.77
CA HIS A 71 -24.14 -15.87 -20.07
C HIS A 71 -23.99 -14.34 -20.01
N VAL A 72 -23.53 -13.76 -21.12
CA VAL A 72 -23.46 -12.30 -21.28
C VAL A 72 -24.88 -11.73 -21.19
N GLY A 73 -25.12 -10.88 -20.19
CA GLY A 73 -26.43 -10.29 -19.90
C GLY A 73 -27.06 -10.71 -18.58
N ASP A 74 -26.51 -11.71 -17.88
CA ASP A 74 -27.05 -12.16 -16.59
C ASP A 74 -26.81 -11.12 -15.47
N ILE A 75 -27.78 -10.97 -14.56
CA ILE A 75 -27.66 -10.16 -13.35
C ILE A 75 -27.19 -11.07 -12.23
N ILE A 76 -26.03 -10.74 -11.68
CA ILE A 76 -25.36 -11.53 -10.65
C ILE A 76 -25.15 -10.69 -9.40
N SER A 77 -25.20 -11.35 -8.24
CA SER A 77 -24.77 -10.73 -6.98
C SER A 77 -23.28 -10.98 -6.77
N GLY A 78 -22.57 -9.98 -6.28
CA GLY A 78 -21.17 -10.13 -5.95
C GLY A 78 -20.73 -9.23 -4.81
N CYS A 79 -19.59 -9.58 -4.22
CA CYS A 79 -18.97 -8.82 -3.13
C CYS A 79 -17.80 -8.01 -3.66
N VAL A 80 -17.72 -6.72 -3.33
CA VAL A 80 -16.59 -5.86 -3.69
C VAL A 80 -15.34 -6.35 -2.96
N ARG A 81 -14.38 -6.90 -3.70
CA ARG A 81 -13.10 -7.38 -3.15
C ARG A 81 -12.11 -6.23 -2.97
N ARG A 82 -12.09 -5.30 -3.92
CA ARG A 82 -11.17 -4.16 -3.94
C ARG A 82 -11.77 -3.02 -4.76
N VAL A 83 -11.58 -1.80 -4.29
CA VAL A 83 -11.94 -0.57 -5.00
C VAL A 83 -10.65 0.04 -5.52
N GLU A 84 -10.58 0.34 -6.82
CA GLU A 84 -9.47 1.08 -7.42
C GLU A 84 -9.99 2.32 -8.16
N THR A 85 -9.10 3.25 -8.47
CA THR A 85 -9.45 4.54 -9.08
C THR A 85 -10.11 4.43 -10.46
N TYR A 86 -9.96 3.29 -11.14
CA TYR A 86 -10.52 3.05 -12.47
C TYR A 86 -11.69 2.04 -12.49
N GLY A 87 -12.03 1.43 -11.35
CA GLY A 87 -13.12 0.45 -11.29
C GLY A 87 -13.19 -0.38 -10.00
N LEU A 88 -14.28 -1.14 -9.84
CA LEU A 88 -14.51 -2.06 -8.72
C LEU A 88 -14.23 -3.50 -9.15
N PHE A 89 -13.50 -4.22 -8.31
CA PHE A 89 -13.33 -5.66 -8.43
C PHE A 89 -14.38 -6.36 -7.60
N ILE A 90 -15.30 -7.05 -8.26
CA ILE A 90 -16.43 -7.72 -7.64
C ILE A 90 -16.23 -9.23 -7.80
N THR A 91 -16.24 -9.96 -6.69
CA THR A 91 -16.25 -11.42 -6.69
C THR A 91 -17.68 -11.92 -6.76
N ILE A 92 -17.99 -12.71 -7.78
CA ILE A 92 -19.33 -13.21 -8.06
C ILE A 92 -19.71 -14.27 -7.01
N ASP A 93 -20.88 -14.14 -6.37
CA ASP A 93 -21.34 -15.13 -5.40
C ASP A 93 -21.56 -16.49 -6.10
N GLY A 94 -21.02 -17.57 -5.52
CA GLY A 94 -21.14 -18.93 -6.07
C GLY A 94 -20.04 -19.35 -7.03
N THR A 95 -19.12 -18.44 -7.40
CA THR A 95 -17.91 -18.76 -8.17
C THR A 95 -16.69 -18.06 -7.57
N ASN A 96 -15.47 -18.51 -7.87
CA ASN A 96 -14.24 -17.80 -7.48
C ASN A 96 -13.82 -16.73 -8.50
N LEU A 97 -14.74 -16.30 -9.37
CA LEU A 97 -14.45 -15.39 -10.47
C LEU A 97 -14.52 -13.93 -10.03
N VAL A 98 -13.57 -13.15 -10.52
CA VAL A 98 -13.46 -11.73 -10.24
C VAL A 98 -13.82 -10.97 -11.51
N GLY A 99 -14.89 -10.18 -11.42
CA GLY A 99 -15.28 -9.26 -12.47
C GLY A 99 -14.79 -7.84 -12.19
N LEU A 100 -14.45 -7.12 -13.25
CA LEU A 100 -14.08 -5.71 -13.20
C LEU A 100 -15.28 -4.87 -13.66
N CYS A 101 -15.70 -3.91 -12.84
CA CYS A 101 -16.65 -2.88 -13.21
C CYS A 101 -15.92 -1.55 -13.42
N HIS A 102 -15.89 -1.03 -14.65
CA HIS A 102 -15.27 0.27 -14.94
C HIS A 102 -16.08 1.43 -14.34
N LEU A 103 -15.41 2.55 -14.04
CA LEU A 103 -16.05 3.77 -13.51
C LEU A 103 -17.19 4.26 -14.40
N SER A 104 -17.00 4.23 -15.72
CA SER A 104 -18.02 4.62 -16.72
C SER A 104 -19.26 3.70 -16.74
N GLU A 105 -19.19 2.54 -16.09
CA GLU A 105 -20.27 1.56 -16.00
C GLU A 105 -20.92 1.51 -14.60
N LEU A 106 -20.49 2.36 -13.66
CA LEU A 106 -21.06 2.45 -12.30
C LEU A 106 -22.36 3.28 -12.23
N SER A 107 -22.40 4.41 -12.92
CA SER A 107 -23.51 5.35 -12.89
C SER A 107 -23.57 6.19 -14.18
N ASP A 108 -24.73 6.74 -14.47
CA ASP A 108 -24.95 7.67 -15.59
C ASP A 108 -24.38 9.08 -15.32
N ASP A 109 -24.10 9.40 -14.06
CA ASP A 109 -23.48 10.66 -13.61
C ASP A 109 -22.02 10.44 -13.22
N ASP A 110 -21.15 11.43 -13.49
CA ASP A 110 -19.73 11.42 -13.12
C ASP A 110 -19.57 11.37 -11.58
N ILE A 111 -18.99 10.27 -11.08
CA ILE A 111 -18.67 10.11 -9.66
C ILE A 111 -17.17 10.34 -9.47
N ASP A 112 -16.81 11.47 -8.87
CA ASP A 112 -15.40 11.83 -8.62
C ASP A 112 -14.72 10.97 -7.53
N HIS A 113 -15.48 10.35 -6.63
CA HIS A 113 -14.92 9.61 -5.48
C HIS A 113 -15.67 8.31 -5.15
N ILE A 114 -15.24 7.22 -5.79
CA ILE A 114 -15.77 5.85 -5.60
C ILE A 114 -15.56 5.34 -4.16
N GLU A 115 -14.43 5.68 -3.53
CA GLU A 115 -14.06 5.21 -2.18
C GLU A 115 -15.00 5.70 -1.06
N ILE A 116 -15.74 6.78 -1.31
CA ILE A 116 -16.71 7.34 -0.36
C ILE A 116 -18.04 6.60 -0.47
N ILE A 117 -18.39 6.08 -1.66
CA ILE A 117 -19.69 5.47 -1.95
C ILE A 117 -19.65 3.96 -1.75
N TYR A 118 -18.57 3.29 -2.13
CA TYR A 118 -18.46 1.82 -2.06
C TYR A 118 -17.28 1.39 -1.20
N ARG A 119 -17.52 0.50 -0.24
CA ARG A 119 -16.47 -0.08 0.60
C ARG A 119 -16.15 -1.52 0.22
N ALA A 120 -14.89 -1.92 0.38
CA ALA A 120 -14.50 -3.32 0.21
C ALA A 120 -15.28 -4.20 1.21
N GLY A 121 -15.94 -5.24 0.69
CA GLY A 121 -16.83 -6.15 1.41
C GLY A 121 -18.32 -5.88 1.22
N GLU A 122 -18.71 -4.79 0.54
CA GLU A 122 -20.11 -4.49 0.24
C GLU A 122 -20.68 -5.41 -0.86
N ARG A 123 -21.94 -5.80 -0.72
CA ARG A 123 -22.65 -6.64 -1.70
C ARG A 123 -23.34 -5.76 -2.73
N VAL A 124 -23.02 -5.98 -3.99
CA VAL A 124 -23.54 -5.22 -5.13
C VAL A 124 -24.15 -6.16 -6.17
N LEU A 125 -25.16 -5.67 -6.87
CA LEU A 125 -25.75 -6.35 -8.03
C LEU A 125 -25.12 -5.76 -9.29
N ALA A 126 -24.61 -6.62 -10.16
CA ALA A 126 -23.98 -6.20 -11.41
C ALA A 126 -24.43 -7.09 -12.57
N LYS A 127 -24.48 -6.52 -13.76
CA LYS A 127 -24.81 -7.24 -15.01
C LYS A 127 -23.53 -7.60 -15.74
N ILE A 128 -23.46 -8.82 -16.28
CA ILE A 128 -22.33 -9.26 -17.11
C ILE A 128 -22.43 -8.59 -18.48
N LEU A 129 -21.46 -7.74 -18.83
CA LEU A 129 -21.37 -7.09 -20.13
C LEU A 129 -20.53 -7.88 -21.12
N LYS A 130 -19.46 -8.53 -20.65
CA LYS A 130 -18.56 -9.34 -21.49
C LYS A 130 -17.85 -10.40 -20.66
N ILE A 131 -17.72 -11.60 -21.21
CA ILE A 131 -16.94 -12.69 -20.64
C ILE A 131 -15.76 -12.95 -21.57
N ASP A 132 -14.54 -12.95 -21.02
CA ASP A 132 -13.31 -13.33 -21.71
C ASP A 132 -12.81 -14.65 -21.10
N GLU A 133 -13.16 -15.77 -21.75
CA GLU A 133 -12.88 -17.12 -21.26
C GLU A 133 -11.38 -17.44 -21.21
N GLU A 134 -10.59 -16.91 -22.16
CA GLU A 134 -9.14 -17.14 -22.26
C GLU A 134 -8.39 -16.53 -21.07
N LYS A 135 -8.86 -15.37 -20.58
CA LYS A 135 -8.21 -14.64 -19.48
C LYS A 135 -8.94 -14.78 -18.14
N GLN A 136 -10.05 -15.52 -18.11
CA GLN A 136 -10.89 -15.70 -16.91
C GLN A 136 -11.38 -14.36 -16.34
N ARG A 137 -11.67 -13.39 -17.21
CA ARG A 137 -12.06 -12.02 -16.83
C ARG A 137 -13.50 -11.75 -17.26
N ILE A 138 -14.24 -11.08 -16.38
CA ILE A 138 -15.63 -10.70 -16.64
C ILE A 138 -15.75 -9.18 -16.52
N ALA A 139 -16.25 -8.52 -17.55
CA ALA A 139 -16.60 -7.10 -17.48
C ALA A 139 -18.02 -6.97 -16.94
N LEU A 140 -18.16 -6.21 -15.86
CA LEU A 140 -19.42 -6.01 -15.15
C LEU A 140 -19.87 -4.55 -15.31
N GLY A 141 -21.18 -4.33 -15.31
CA GLY A 141 -21.77 -2.99 -15.28
C GLY A 141 -22.85 -2.88 -14.22
N MET A 142 -22.91 -1.73 -13.54
CA MET A 142 -23.85 -1.41 -12.45
C MET A 142 -24.80 -0.24 -12.79
N LYS A 143 -24.70 0.32 -14.00
CA LYS A 143 -25.55 1.40 -14.50
C LYS A 143 -27.05 1.09 -14.32
N LYS A 144 -27.81 2.06 -13.82
CA LYS A 144 -29.27 1.96 -13.59
C LYS A 144 -30.02 1.53 -14.86
N SER A 145 -29.51 1.94 -16.02
CA SER A 145 -30.02 1.57 -17.35
C SER A 145 -30.01 0.04 -17.63
N TYR A 146 -29.13 -0.73 -16.98
CA TYR A 146 -29.03 -2.19 -17.18
C TYR A 146 -29.87 -3.01 -16.19
N LEU A 147 -30.28 -2.42 -15.08
CA LEU A 147 -31.01 -3.02 -13.95
C LEU A 147 -32.53 -2.77 -14.02
N GLY A 148 -33.08 -2.60 -15.24
CA GLY A 148 -34.46 -2.16 -15.49
C GLY A 148 -35.52 -2.75 -14.55
N ASP A 149 -36.31 -1.85 -13.95
CA ASP A 149 -37.49 -2.05 -13.10
C ASP A 149 -37.68 -3.45 -12.50
N VAL A 150 -36.88 -3.77 -11.48
CA VAL A 150 -37.30 -4.70 -10.43
C VAL A 150 -37.57 -3.88 -9.18
N ASN A 151 -38.79 -3.36 -9.10
CA ASN A 151 -39.32 -2.70 -7.91
C ASN A 151 -39.35 -3.69 -6.73
N GLY A 152 -38.60 -3.35 -5.68
CA GLY A 152 -38.55 -4.13 -4.43
C GLY A 152 -37.84 -3.38 -3.30
N SER A 153 -38.19 -2.11 -3.11
CA SER A 153 -37.95 -1.30 -1.90
C SER A 153 -36.55 -1.38 -1.27
N VAL A 154 -35.65 -0.50 -1.70
CA VAL A 154 -34.57 0.00 -0.81
C VAL A 154 -34.86 1.46 -0.54
N VAL A 155 -35.57 1.67 0.57
CA VAL A 155 -35.82 2.97 1.16
C VAL A 155 -34.48 3.52 1.69
N THR A 156 -34.13 4.72 1.24
CA THR A 156 -33.23 5.62 1.93
C THR A 156 -33.85 6.03 3.26
N VAL A 157 -33.26 5.61 4.38
CA VAL A 157 -33.52 6.19 5.70
C VAL A 157 -32.17 6.51 6.34
N GLY A 158 -31.93 7.80 6.57
CA GLY A 158 -30.94 8.29 7.52
C GLY A 158 -31.51 8.34 8.94
N CYS A 159 -30.64 8.77 9.85
CA CYS A 159 -30.86 9.12 11.26
C CYS A 159 -30.64 8.01 12.30
N ASP A 160 -29.64 8.29 13.13
CA ASP A 160 -29.60 8.13 14.59
C ASP A 160 -29.49 6.74 15.24
N GLY A 161 -28.41 6.58 16.02
CA GLY A 161 -28.41 5.77 17.22
C GLY A 161 -27.24 4.81 17.39
N MET A 162 -26.19 5.30 18.06
CA MET A 162 -25.41 4.59 19.10
C MET A 162 -24.53 3.38 18.71
N ASP A 163 -23.22 3.56 18.93
CA ASP A 163 -22.29 2.68 19.70
C ASP A 163 -22.29 1.16 19.44
N SER A 164 -21.19 0.43 19.39
CA SER A 164 -19.78 0.66 19.68
C SER A 164 -19.06 -0.69 19.49
N ILE A 165 -17.79 -0.62 19.11
CA ILE A 165 -16.65 -1.38 19.68
C ILE A 165 -16.60 -2.93 19.53
N LEU A 166 -15.44 -3.32 18.99
CA LEU A 166 -14.77 -4.63 18.95
C LEU A 166 -14.66 -5.29 20.35
N PRO A 167 -14.13 -6.52 20.51
CA PRO A 167 -12.67 -6.65 20.52
C PRO A 167 -12.13 -7.95 19.88
N ALA A 168 -10.82 -7.88 19.65
CA ALA A 168 -9.91 -8.92 19.22
C ALA A 168 -9.83 -10.11 20.20
N GLN A 169 -9.29 -11.24 19.74
CA GLN A 169 -8.01 -11.78 20.24
C GLN A 169 -7.54 -13.00 19.44
N LYS A 170 -6.21 -13.10 19.37
CA LYS A 170 -5.37 -14.10 18.72
C LYS A 170 -5.08 -15.28 19.66
N GLN A 171 -4.24 -16.19 19.15
CA GLN A 171 -3.37 -17.16 19.85
C GLN A 171 -3.99 -18.56 20.03
N ASP A 172 -3.31 -19.70 19.86
CA ASP A 172 -1.88 -19.97 19.62
C ASP A 172 -1.67 -21.49 19.37
N VAL A 173 -0.57 -21.86 18.67
CA VAL A 173 0.27 -23.12 18.70
C VAL A 173 -0.39 -24.54 18.83
N SER A 174 0.11 -25.67 18.30
CA SER A 174 1.40 -26.12 17.74
C SER A 174 1.40 -27.65 17.45
N TYR A 175 2.53 -28.11 16.89
CA TYR A 175 3.18 -29.45 16.90
C TYR A 175 2.50 -30.59 16.09
N MET A 176 3.05 -30.97 14.93
CA MET A 176 4.22 -31.88 14.69
C MET A 176 3.80 -33.36 14.76
N GLN A 177 4.33 -34.34 14.04
CA GLN A 177 5.43 -34.49 13.08
C GLN A 177 5.21 -35.87 12.41
N GLY A 178 5.79 -36.13 11.24
CA GLY A 178 5.83 -37.47 10.67
C GLY A 178 6.47 -37.50 9.28
N GLU A 179 7.78 -37.70 9.26
CA GLU A 179 8.67 -37.75 8.10
C GLU A 179 8.42 -38.97 7.18
N VAL A 180 8.78 -38.87 5.89
CA VAL A 180 9.90 -39.58 5.23
C VAL A 180 9.83 -39.42 3.69
N ASN A 181 10.85 -38.73 3.17
CA ASN A 181 11.65 -38.89 1.93
C ASN A 181 11.08 -38.98 0.48
N GLN A 182 11.84 -38.25 -0.37
CA GLN A 182 12.24 -38.45 -1.78
C GLN A 182 11.53 -37.70 -2.94
N GLU A 183 12.26 -36.66 -3.39
CA GLU A 183 12.61 -36.26 -4.76
C GLU A 183 11.56 -35.79 -5.81
N ALA A 184 11.94 -34.67 -6.43
CA ALA A 184 11.63 -34.19 -7.79
C ALA A 184 10.21 -33.65 -8.09
N ASN A 185 10.05 -32.32 -7.99
CA ASN A 185 10.00 -31.41 -9.14
C ASN A 185 9.61 -29.99 -8.68
N GLY A 186 10.62 -29.15 -8.52
CA GLY A 186 10.43 -27.72 -8.24
C GLY A 186 10.23 -26.96 -9.54
N THR A 187 9.00 -26.50 -9.81
CA THR A 187 8.79 -25.45 -10.83
C THR A 187 7.49 -24.64 -10.70
N LEU A 188 6.74 -24.71 -9.59
CA LEU A 188 5.43 -24.03 -9.52
C LEU A 188 5.21 -23.07 -8.35
N ALA A 189 6.13 -22.99 -7.39
CA ALA A 189 6.00 -22.08 -6.23
C ALA A 189 6.76 -20.74 -6.40
N VAL A 190 7.50 -20.55 -7.50
CA VAL A 190 8.33 -19.35 -7.72
C VAL A 190 7.56 -18.23 -8.44
N LEU A 191 6.41 -18.52 -9.07
CA LEU A 191 5.71 -17.55 -9.92
C LEU A 191 4.89 -16.51 -9.15
N SER A 192 4.38 -16.83 -7.95
CA SER A 192 3.49 -15.92 -7.20
C SER A 192 4.24 -14.83 -6.42
N GLN A 193 5.53 -15.02 -6.13
CA GLN A 193 6.36 -13.98 -5.51
C GLN A 193 6.95 -13.00 -6.54
N VAL A 194 7.12 -13.45 -7.79
CA VAL A 194 7.64 -12.65 -8.92
C VAL A 194 6.60 -11.64 -9.41
N GLU A 195 5.30 -11.97 -9.38
CA GLU A 195 4.23 -11.10 -9.89
C GLU A 195 4.04 -9.79 -9.09
N SER A 196 4.44 -9.75 -7.82
CA SER A 196 4.36 -8.52 -7.02
C SER A 196 5.49 -7.51 -7.30
N ARG A 197 6.54 -7.94 -8.02
CA ARG A 197 7.73 -7.14 -8.36
C ARG A 197 7.86 -6.86 -9.86
N ALA A 198 7.17 -7.62 -10.70
CA ALA A 198 7.15 -7.48 -12.17
C ALA A 198 6.21 -6.38 -12.69
N SER A 199 5.77 -5.42 -11.86
CA SER A 199 4.88 -4.34 -12.28
C SER A 199 5.60 -3.15 -12.94
N VAL A 200 6.91 -3.25 -13.15
CA VAL A 200 7.74 -2.18 -13.73
C VAL A 200 8.58 -2.77 -14.85
N LEU A 201 8.34 -2.33 -16.09
CA LEU A 201 9.06 -2.80 -17.28
C LEU A 201 10.58 -2.55 -17.15
N PRO A 202 11.43 -3.33 -17.84
CA PRO A 202 12.89 -3.22 -17.74
C PRO A 202 13.46 -1.82 -17.96
N LEU A 203 12.74 -0.85 -18.55
CA LEU A 203 13.25 0.50 -18.79
C LEU A 203 12.50 1.61 -18.01
N GLN A 204 11.54 1.25 -17.15
CA GLN A 204 10.73 2.23 -16.45
C GLN A 204 11.52 2.83 -15.27
N VAL A 205 11.61 4.17 -15.28
CA VAL A 205 12.40 4.94 -14.31
C VAL A 205 11.49 5.37 -13.17
N SER A 206 11.33 4.51 -12.18
CA SER A 206 10.81 4.94 -10.88
C SER A 206 11.97 5.55 -10.10
N LEU A 207 12.15 6.87 -10.18
CA LEU A 207 12.83 7.58 -9.10
C LEU A 207 11.91 7.42 -7.89
N ASP A 208 12.20 6.40 -7.06
CA ASP A 208 11.52 6.21 -5.79
C ASP A 208 11.92 7.39 -4.88
N ASP A 209 11.23 8.51 -5.11
CA ASP A 209 11.05 9.61 -4.20
C ASP A 209 10.03 9.17 -3.15
N SER A 210 10.30 8.02 -2.50
CA SER A 210 9.97 7.82 -1.10
C SER A 210 10.72 8.89 -0.28
N GLU A 211 10.42 10.15 -0.54
CA GLU A 211 10.47 11.20 0.44
C GLU A 211 9.55 10.74 1.55
N ILE A 212 10.15 10.16 2.58
CA ILE A 212 9.61 10.34 3.91
C ILE A 212 9.68 11.86 4.12
N SER A 213 8.60 12.54 3.74
CA SER A 213 8.45 13.98 3.81
C SER A 213 8.39 14.36 5.28
N ILE A 214 9.57 14.61 5.86
CA ILE A 214 9.70 15.12 7.22
C ILE A 214 10.52 16.40 7.14
N SER A 215 9.89 17.45 7.66
CA SER A 215 10.37 18.81 7.77
C SER A 215 11.88 18.87 8.02
N GLU A 216 12.57 19.64 7.19
CA GLU A 216 13.92 20.06 7.50
C GLU A 216 13.83 21.13 8.59
N LYS A 217 14.53 20.89 9.70
CA LYS A 217 14.67 21.71 10.91
C LYS A 217 13.60 21.48 11.99
N GLY A 218 13.98 20.66 12.96
CA GLY A 218 13.76 21.08 14.34
C GLY A 218 14.91 22.01 14.69
N ASP A 219 14.65 23.31 14.76
CA ASP A 219 15.54 24.25 15.42
C ASP A 219 14.91 24.67 16.74
N ASN A 220 15.68 24.47 17.80
CA ASN A 220 15.45 25.10 19.09
C ASN A 220 15.78 26.58 18.92
N THR A 221 14.77 27.43 18.85
CA THR A 221 14.91 28.84 19.24
C THR A 221 13.68 29.24 20.03
N ASN A 222 13.87 29.36 21.34
CA ASN A 222 13.03 30.19 22.18
C ASN A 222 13.18 31.63 21.67
N GLN A 223 12.23 32.11 20.87
CA GLN A 223 11.93 33.52 20.75
C GLN A 223 10.49 33.67 20.32
N GLU A 224 9.70 34.32 21.16
CA GLU A 224 8.33 34.70 20.88
C GLU A 224 8.25 35.64 19.67
N ASN A 225 7.13 35.48 18.95
CA ASN A 225 6.45 36.42 18.05
C ASN A 225 6.77 36.47 16.54
N SER A 226 5.66 36.44 15.79
CA SER A 226 5.39 36.87 14.41
C SER A 226 5.90 36.04 13.21
N ASN A 227 6.95 35.23 13.32
CA ASN A 227 7.56 34.59 12.13
C ASN A 227 7.09 33.15 11.79
N GLU A 228 6.30 32.47 12.64
CA GLU A 228 5.87 31.09 12.37
C GLU A 228 4.88 30.98 11.19
N ALA A 229 4.00 31.96 11.00
CA ALA A 229 3.02 31.94 9.91
C ALA A 229 3.71 32.07 8.54
N VAL A 230 4.68 32.98 8.43
CA VAL A 230 5.49 33.19 7.21
C VAL A 230 6.34 31.96 6.90
N GLU A 231 6.92 31.33 7.92
CA GLU A 231 7.76 30.15 7.71
C GLU A 231 6.97 28.88 7.36
N LEU A 232 5.74 28.74 7.86
CA LEU A 232 4.79 27.69 7.46
C LEU A 232 4.30 27.89 6.02
N ASP A 233 4.08 29.14 5.61
CA ASP A 233 3.62 29.48 4.27
C ASP A 233 4.69 29.18 3.21
N VAL A 234 5.95 29.55 3.49
CA VAL A 234 7.11 29.19 2.63
C VAL A 234 7.31 27.67 2.54
N LYS A 235 7.01 26.90 3.59
CA LYS A 235 7.10 25.44 3.59
C LYS A 235 5.99 24.80 2.76
N LYS A 236 4.76 25.30 2.89
CA LYS A 236 3.63 24.88 2.05
C LYS A 236 3.91 25.20 0.58
N ASP A 237 4.37 26.40 0.28
CA ASP A 237 4.72 26.82 -1.08
C ASP A 237 5.79 25.92 -1.73
N LYS A 238 6.85 25.55 -0.99
CA LYS A 238 7.86 24.59 -1.50
C LYS A 238 7.32 23.18 -1.75
N LEU A 239 6.48 22.67 -0.85
CA LEU A 239 5.85 21.36 -1.00
C LEU A 239 4.86 21.34 -2.17
N MET A 240 4.05 22.40 -2.31
CA MET A 240 3.13 22.60 -3.42
C MET A 240 3.91 22.68 -4.74
N LYS A 241 4.96 23.50 -4.83
CA LYS A 241 5.83 23.58 -6.03
C LYS A 241 6.46 22.23 -6.42
N LYS A 242 6.89 21.44 -5.43
CA LYS A 242 7.41 20.08 -5.70
C LYS A 242 6.31 19.15 -6.18
N LYS A 243 5.12 19.19 -5.56
CA LYS A 243 3.96 18.38 -5.97
C LYS A 243 3.50 18.75 -7.37
N GLU A 244 3.34 20.04 -7.66
CA GLU A 244 3.03 20.60 -8.97
C GLU A 244 4.05 20.19 -10.03
N LYS A 245 5.35 20.22 -9.69
CA LYS A 245 6.40 19.73 -10.61
C LYS A 245 6.21 18.26 -10.95
N LYS A 246 5.93 17.42 -9.94
CA LYS A 246 5.70 15.97 -10.14
C LYS A 246 4.42 15.70 -10.92
N GLU A 247 3.34 16.43 -10.64
CA GLU A 247 2.07 16.36 -11.37
C GLU A 247 2.25 16.79 -12.82
N ARG A 248 3.01 17.86 -13.06
CA ARG A 248 3.35 18.31 -14.42
C ARG A 248 4.19 17.27 -15.17
N GLU A 249 5.19 16.67 -14.53
CA GLU A 249 5.98 15.58 -15.14
C GLU A 249 5.10 14.36 -15.49
N LEU A 250 4.16 14.00 -14.60
CA LEU A 250 3.19 12.93 -14.85
C LEU A 250 2.21 13.27 -15.98
N GLU A 251 1.76 14.52 -16.06
CA GLU A 251 0.87 14.99 -17.12
C GLU A 251 1.58 15.04 -18.48
N ILE A 252 2.86 15.46 -18.50
CA ILE A 252 3.71 15.37 -19.69
C ILE A 252 3.82 13.91 -20.13
N HIS A 253 4.16 12.99 -19.23
CA HIS A 253 4.23 11.56 -19.54
C HIS A 253 2.89 11.02 -20.07
N ALA A 254 1.77 11.37 -19.43
CA ALA A 254 0.44 10.96 -19.88
C ALA A 254 0.10 11.54 -21.27
N SER A 255 0.53 12.77 -21.56
CA SER A 255 0.35 13.38 -22.88
C SER A 255 1.20 12.69 -23.95
N GLU A 256 2.44 12.32 -23.63
CA GLU A 256 3.32 11.56 -24.52
C GLU A 256 2.80 10.15 -24.78
N GLU A 257 2.22 9.51 -23.76
CA GLU A 257 1.57 8.21 -23.88
C GLU A 257 0.30 8.27 -24.74
N ARG A 258 -0.51 9.33 -24.61
CA ARG A 258 -1.66 9.59 -25.51
C ARG A 258 -1.23 9.79 -26.96
N LEU A 259 -0.11 10.48 -27.19
CA LEU A 259 0.44 10.65 -28.55
C LEU A 259 0.83 9.32 -29.18
N LEU A 260 1.37 8.37 -28.40
CA LEU A 260 1.67 7.01 -28.83
C LEU A 260 0.41 6.16 -29.07
N GLN A 261 -0.66 6.31 -28.27
CA GLN A 261 -1.91 5.58 -28.49
C GLN A 261 -2.59 5.98 -29.80
N ASN A 262 -2.54 7.28 -30.14
CA ASN A 262 -3.11 7.77 -31.40
C ASN A 262 -2.27 7.41 -32.63
N ASN A 263 -0.95 7.25 -32.48
CA ASN A 263 -0.01 6.91 -33.55
C ASN A 263 1.01 5.89 -33.06
N THR A 264 0.59 4.64 -32.83
CA THR A 264 1.49 3.61 -32.29
C THR A 264 2.60 3.33 -33.31
N PRO A 265 3.86 3.73 -33.04
CA PRO A 265 4.95 3.54 -33.97
C PRO A 265 5.24 2.04 -34.11
N GLN A 266 5.12 1.52 -35.32
CA GLN A 266 5.38 0.10 -35.61
C GLN A 266 6.72 -0.11 -36.31
N THR A 267 7.28 0.95 -36.89
CA THR A 267 8.52 0.89 -37.64
C THR A 267 9.62 1.72 -36.97
N VAL A 268 10.87 1.37 -37.30
CA VAL A 268 12.04 2.14 -36.89
C VAL A 268 11.92 3.61 -37.34
N ASP A 269 11.42 3.86 -38.55
CA ASP A 269 11.28 5.20 -39.11
C ASP A 269 10.26 6.06 -38.35
N ASP A 270 9.22 5.46 -37.77
CA ASP A 270 8.23 6.18 -36.96
C ASP A 270 8.87 6.69 -35.66
N PHE A 271 9.68 5.84 -35.00
CA PHE A 271 10.45 6.25 -33.83
C PHE A 271 11.50 7.32 -34.18
N GLU A 272 12.17 7.21 -35.33
CA GLU A 272 13.12 8.24 -35.79
C GLU A 272 12.44 9.60 -36.05
N LYS A 273 11.18 9.61 -36.52
CA LYS A 273 10.39 10.85 -36.64
C LYS A 273 10.04 11.44 -35.27
N LEU A 274 9.56 10.61 -34.35
CA LEU A 274 9.16 11.05 -32.99
C LEU A 274 10.33 11.63 -32.20
N VAL A 275 11.48 10.96 -32.24
CA VAL A 275 12.69 11.43 -31.58
C VAL A 275 13.23 12.71 -32.23
N ARG A 276 13.03 12.89 -33.54
CA ARG A 276 13.40 14.14 -34.23
C ARG A 276 12.47 15.30 -33.87
N SER A 277 11.17 15.06 -33.70
CA SER A 277 10.23 16.09 -33.26
C SER A 277 10.43 16.47 -31.79
N SER A 278 10.79 15.50 -30.95
CA SER A 278 10.92 15.66 -29.50
C SER A 278 12.26 15.12 -28.98
N PRO A 279 13.41 15.76 -29.31
CA PRO A 279 14.75 15.23 -29.05
C PRO A 279 15.15 15.14 -27.57
N ASN A 280 14.52 15.95 -26.71
CA ASN A 280 14.82 15.98 -25.28
C ASN A 280 13.97 15.02 -24.43
N SER A 281 12.95 14.37 -25.00
CA SER A 281 12.05 13.48 -24.25
C SER A 281 12.68 12.11 -24.06
N SER A 282 13.08 11.78 -22.83
CA SER A 282 13.61 10.46 -22.48
C SER A 282 12.59 9.36 -22.69
N PHE A 283 11.30 9.66 -22.59
CA PHE A 283 10.21 8.71 -22.80
C PHE A 283 10.23 8.12 -24.21
N PHE A 284 10.30 8.94 -25.26
CA PHE A 284 10.33 8.45 -26.63
C PHE A 284 11.61 7.66 -26.93
N TRP A 285 12.76 8.10 -26.41
CA TRP A 285 14.01 7.36 -26.53
C TRP A 285 13.95 6.00 -25.83
N ILE A 286 13.36 5.94 -24.63
CA ILE A 286 13.18 4.68 -23.87
C ILE A 286 12.21 3.75 -24.61
N LYS A 287 11.11 4.27 -25.16
CA LYS A 287 10.16 3.48 -25.95
C LYS A 287 10.80 2.94 -27.23
N TYR A 288 11.67 3.73 -27.86
CA TYR A 288 12.45 3.26 -29.01
C TYR A 288 13.42 2.14 -28.60
N MET A 289 14.12 2.28 -27.47
CA MET A 289 14.95 1.19 -26.92
C MET A 289 14.13 -0.07 -26.63
N GLU A 290 12.94 0.07 -26.04
CA GLU A 290 12.01 -1.02 -25.75
C GLU A 290 11.60 -1.77 -27.02
N PHE A 291 11.28 -1.04 -28.09
CA PHE A 291 10.96 -1.62 -29.39
C PHE A 291 12.13 -2.40 -29.99
N MET A 292 13.36 -1.90 -29.86
CA MET A 292 14.56 -2.63 -30.32
C MET A 292 14.81 -3.89 -29.50
N LEU A 293 14.52 -3.86 -28.19
CA LEU A 293 14.59 -5.03 -27.32
C LEU A 293 13.54 -6.08 -27.67
N ALA A 294 12.31 -5.66 -28.01
CA ALA A 294 11.26 -6.57 -28.45
C ALA A 294 11.64 -7.35 -29.72
N GLN A 295 12.52 -6.78 -30.55
CA GLN A 295 13.10 -7.44 -31.73
C GLN A 295 14.39 -8.23 -31.43
N ALA A 296 14.74 -8.43 -30.16
CA ALA A 296 15.99 -9.05 -29.71
C ALA A 296 17.28 -8.35 -30.23
N ALA A 297 17.19 -7.08 -30.65
CA ALA A 297 18.30 -6.31 -31.20
C ALA A 297 19.02 -5.47 -30.12
N VAL A 298 19.66 -6.15 -29.16
CA VAL A 298 20.29 -5.51 -27.97
C VAL A 298 21.34 -4.46 -28.35
N GLU A 299 22.22 -4.74 -29.31
CA GLU A 299 23.25 -3.77 -29.74
C GLU A 299 22.66 -2.50 -30.36
N LYS A 300 21.55 -2.63 -31.09
CA LYS A 300 20.86 -1.46 -31.62
C LYS A 300 20.20 -0.66 -30.50
N ALA A 301 19.65 -1.31 -29.48
CA ALA A 301 19.14 -0.63 -28.29
C ALA A 301 20.24 0.16 -27.55
N ARG A 302 21.47 -0.40 -27.44
CA ARG A 302 22.63 0.35 -26.90
C ARG A 302 22.97 1.57 -27.75
N SER A 303 22.97 1.42 -29.08
CA SER A 303 23.21 2.53 -29.99
C SER A 303 22.17 3.65 -29.83
N VAL A 304 20.89 3.29 -29.65
CA VAL A 304 19.81 4.26 -29.37
C VAL A 304 20.05 4.98 -28.05
N ALA A 305 20.45 4.28 -26.98
CA ALA A 305 20.79 4.89 -25.70
C ALA A 305 21.96 5.90 -25.82
N GLU A 306 23.03 5.51 -26.52
CA GLU A 306 24.19 6.39 -26.75
C GLU A 306 23.84 7.63 -27.59
N ARG A 307 22.93 7.48 -28.56
CA ARG A 307 22.39 8.60 -29.32
C ARG A 307 21.56 9.53 -28.43
N ALA A 308 20.66 8.98 -27.62
CA ALA A 308 19.85 9.75 -26.69
C ALA A 308 20.72 10.61 -25.74
N LEU A 309 21.78 10.03 -25.16
CA LEU A 309 22.69 10.74 -24.26
C LEU A 309 23.44 11.91 -24.92
N LYS A 310 23.70 11.80 -26.23
CA LYS A 310 24.33 12.85 -27.05
C LYS A 310 23.33 13.92 -27.50
N THR A 311 22.11 13.52 -27.85
CA THR A 311 21.08 14.40 -28.39
C THR A 311 20.37 15.22 -27.32
N ILE A 312 20.07 14.61 -26.16
CA ILE A 312 19.40 15.31 -25.06
C ILE A 312 20.31 16.43 -24.54
N SER A 313 19.73 17.62 -24.36
CA SER A 313 20.43 18.79 -23.81
C SER A 313 21.06 18.48 -22.45
N ALA A 314 22.27 18.99 -22.20
CA ALA A 314 22.94 18.86 -20.90
C ALA A 314 22.19 19.55 -19.75
N HIS A 315 21.27 20.47 -20.06
CA HIS A 315 20.45 21.17 -19.06
C HIS A 315 19.32 20.28 -18.52
N GLU A 316 18.90 19.28 -19.30
CA GLU A 316 17.85 18.33 -18.93
C GLU A 316 18.45 17.15 -18.15
N GLU A 317 18.93 17.42 -16.93
CA GLU A 317 19.56 16.41 -16.06
C GLU A 317 18.63 15.23 -15.76
N GLY A 318 17.32 15.49 -15.63
CA GLY A 318 16.31 14.46 -15.34
C GLY A 318 16.15 13.48 -16.50
N GLU A 319 16.00 14.00 -17.70
CA GLU A 319 15.88 13.20 -18.93
C GLU A 319 17.13 12.35 -19.15
N LYS A 320 18.32 12.91 -18.96
CA LYS A 320 19.57 12.13 -19.04
C LYS A 320 19.68 11.05 -17.97
N LEU A 321 19.27 11.36 -16.74
CA LEU A 321 19.25 10.38 -15.66
C LEU A 321 18.32 9.21 -16.01
N ASN A 322 17.16 9.50 -16.61
CA ASN A 322 16.21 8.47 -17.05
C ASN A 322 16.85 7.54 -18.10
N ILE A 323 17.53 8.10 -19.11
CA ILE A 323 18.25 7.30 -20.11
C ILE A 323 19.35 6.45 -19.46
N TRP A 324 20.12 6.99 -18.51
CA TRP A 324 21.14 6.21 -17.80
C TRP A 324 20.54 5.04 -17.02
N VAL A 325 19.41 5.24 -16.35
CA VAL A 325 18.71 4.16 -15.63
C VAL A 325 18.21 3.08 -16.58
N ALA A 326 17.61 3.49 -17.70
CA ALA A 326 17.21 2.59 -18.77
C ALA A 326 18.42 1.80 -19.31
N TYR A 327 19.57 2.46 -19.47
CA TYR A 327 20.80 1.83 -19.92
C TYR A 327 21.37 0.85 -18.88
N PHE A 328 21.36 1.18 -17.58
CA PHE A 328 21.75 0.23 -16.53
C PHE A 328 20.87 -1.01 -16.53
N ASN A 329 19.56 -0.84 -16.66
CA ASN A 329 18.65 -1.98 -16.70
C ASN A 329 18.89 -2.85 -17.95
N LEU A 330 19.17 -2.21 -19.11
CA LEU A 330 19.56 -2.91 -20.34
C LEU A 330 20.81 -3.76 -20.13
N GLU A 331 21.88 -3.19 -19.58
CA GLU A 331 23.13 -3.91 -19.33
C GLU A 331 22.98 -5.01 -18.28
N ASN A 332 22.15 -4.78 -17.25
CA ASN A 332 21.89 -5.77 -16.22
C ASN A 332 21.13 -6.99 -16.77
N ALA A 333 20.18 -6.77 -17.68
CA ALA A 333 19.33 -7.82 -18.22
C ALA A 333 19.95 -8.58 -19.40
N TYR A 334 20.71 -7.90 -20.27
CA TYR A 334 21.17 -8.45 -21.55
C TYR A 334 22.70 -8.35 -21.77
N GLY A 335 23.46 -7.90 -20.76
CA GLY A 335 24.91 -7.86 -20.82
C GLY A 335 25.55 -9.25 -20.74
N ASN A 336 26.64 -9.47 -21.48
CA ASN A 336 27.44 -10.70 -21.38
C ASN A 336 28.09 -10.85 -19.99
N SER A 337 28.47 -9.72 -19.39
CA SER A 337 28.97 -9.59 -18.02
C SER A 337 28.19 -8.47 -17.33
N PRO A 338 26.99 -8.76 -16.78
CA PRO A 338 26.08 -7.75 -16.27
C PRO A 338 26.73 -6.83 -15.22
N GLU A 339 27.51 -7.41 -14.30
CA GLU A 339 28.12 -6.63 -13.21
C GLU A 339 29.16 -5.63 -13.74
N GLU A 340 30.05 -6.07 -14.63
CA GLU A 340 31.13 -5.25 -15.18
C GLU A 340 30.58 -4.19 -16.14
N ASN A 341 29.59 -4.55 -16.96
CA ASN A 341 28.92 -3.63 -17.88
C ASN A 341 28.15 -2.54 -17.14
N VAL A 342 27.38 -2.89 -16.11
CA VAL A 342 26.69 -1.90 -15.27
C VAL A 342 27.71 -1.01 -14.56
N GLN A 343 28.79 -1.56 -14.02
CA GLN A 343 29.82 -0.76 -13.36
C GLN A 343 30.56 0.18 -14.30
N SER A 344 30.90 -0.24 -15.52
CA SER A 344 31.57 0.60 -16.51
C SER A 344 30.65 1.72 -16.99
N THR A 345 29.39 1.41 -17.27
CA THR A 345 28.34 2.39 -17.60
C THR A 345 28.13 3.37 -16.46
N PHE A 346 28.10 2.90 -15.21
CA PHE A 346 27.96 3.75 -14.03
C PHE A 346 29.15 4.70 -13.85
N LYS A 347 30.38 4.23 -14.06
CA LYS A 347 31.59 5.08 -14.03
C LYS A 347 31.53 6.19 -15.08
N ARG A 348 31.01 5.90 -16.27
CA ARG A 348 30.79 6.90 -17.33
C ARG A 348 29.72 7.92 -16.92
N ALA A 349 28.57 7.45 -16.45
CA ALA A 349 27.47 8.31 -16.03
C ALA A 349 27.84 9.29 -14.90
N LEU A 350 28.73 8.88 -13.98
CA LEU A 350 29.26 9.73 -12.92
C LEU A 350 30.03 10.97 -13.41
N GLN A 351 30.50 10.99 -14.66
CA GLN A 351 31.17 12.15 -15.26
C GLN A 351 30.18 13.24 -15.67
N THR A 352 28.92 12.87 -15.91
CA THR A 352 27.91 13.76 -16.50
C THR A 352 26.76 14.11 -15.56
N CYS A 353 26.47 13.25 -14.57
CA CYS A 353 25.30 13.37 -13.71
C CYS A 353 25.69 13.63 -12.24
N ASP A 354 24.76 14.18 -11.45
CA ASP A 354 24.94 14.30 -10.01
C ASP A 354 25.26 12.93 -9.40
N PRO A 355 26.42 12.78 -8.72
CA PRO A 355 26.83 11.48 -8.20
C PRO A 355 25.80 10.89 -7.25
N LYS A 356 25.19 11.70 -6.37
CA LYS A 356 24.30 11.19 -5.34
C LYS A 356 23.00 10.64 -5.96
N LYS A 357 22.35 11.39 -6.84
CA LYS A 357 21.14 10.95 -7.56
C LYS A 357 21.41 9.65 -8.33
N LEU A 358 22.54 9.57 -9.02
CA LEU A 358 22.90 8.40 -9.80
C LEU A 358 23.12 7.14 -8.94
N HIS A 359 23.79 7.26 -7.78
CA HIS A 359 23.95 6.11 -6.87
C HIS A 359 22.59 5.60 -6.35
N PHE A 360 21.64 6.49 -6.05
CA PHE A 360 20.28 6.08 -5.65
C PHE A 360 19.52 5.41 -6.79
N ALA A 361 19.67 5.91 -8.01
CA ALA A 361 19.02 5.33 -9.18
C ALA A 361 19.56 3.91 -9.46
N LEU A 362 20.88 3.71 -9.37
CA LEU A 362 21.50 2.39 -9.46
C LEU A 362 21.08 1.48 -8.31
N LEU A 363 20.99 1.99 -7.08
CA LEU A 363 20.52 1.22 -5.93
C LEU A 363 19.08 0.74 -6.13
N GLY A 364 18.18 1.61 -6.62
CA GLY A 364 16.81 1.25 -6.95
C GLY A 364 16.72 0.16 -8.02
N MET A 365 17.65 0.15 -8.99
CA MET A 365 17.77 -0.95 -9.96
C MET A 365 18.17 -2.27 -9.28
N TYR A 366 19.21 -2.27 -8.44
CA TYR A 366 19.62 -3.48 -7.72
C TYR A 366 18.54 -3.99 -6.75
N GLU A 367 17.78 -3.10 -6.09
CA GLU A 367 16.70 -3.51 -5.20
C GLU A 367 15.53 -4.15 -5.95
N ARG A 368 15.14 -3.61 -7.11
CA ARG A 368 14.06 -4.18 -7.95
C ARG A 368 14.43 -5.56 -8.50
N ASN A 369 15.69 -5.74 -8.90
CA ASN A 369 16.22 -7.01 -9.40
C ASN A 369 16.66 -7.97 -8.28
N GLU A 370 16.40 -7.64 -7.00
CA GLU A 370 16.75 -8.49 -5.84
C GLU A 370 18.25 -8.81 -5.69
N LEU A 371 19.10 -7.96 -6.26
CA LEU A 371 20.56 -8.11 -6.24
C LEU A 371 21.14 -7.61 -4.91
N HIS A 372 20.79 -8.30 -3.82
CA HIS A 372 21.06 -7.89 -2.44
C HIS A 372 22.54 -7.68 -2.12
N LYS A 373 23.43 -8.53 -2.65
CA LYS A 373 24.89 -8.42 -2.44
C LYS A 373 25.44 -7.13 -3.05
N GLN A 374 25.07 -6.85 -4.29
CA GLN A 374 25.50 -5.66 -5.02
C GLN A 374 24.89 -4.39 -4.42
N ALA A 375 23.60 -4.42 -4.07
CA ALA A 375 22.94 -3.33 -3.37
C ALA A 375 23.64 -3.01 -2.04
N GLY A 376 23.98 -4.02 -1.24
CA GLY A 376 24.72 -3.86 0.01
C GLY A 376 26.09 -3.21 -0.18
N ALA A 377 26.88 -3.70 -1.14
CA ALA A 377 28.20 -3.16 -1.47
C ALA A 377 28.13 -1.71 -2.00
N LEU A 378 27.10 -1.39 -2.79
CA LEU A 378 26.84 -0.04 -3.27
C LEU A 378 26.49 0.89 -2.11
N ILE A 379 25.61 0.47 -1.19
CA ILE A 379 25.25 1.24 0.01
C ILE A 379 26.50 1.50 0.87
N ASP A 380 27.37 0.52 1.07
CA ASP A 380 28.61 0.69 1.83
C ASP A 380 29.55 1.71 1.17
N THR A 381 29.58 1.73 -0.16
CA THR A 381 30.30 2.76 -0.93
C THR A 381 29.65 4.14 -0.79
N MET A 382 28.31 4.21 -0.82
CA MET A 382 27.55 5.44 -0.62
C MET A 382 27.75 6.03 0.78
N ILE A 383 27.79 5.19 1.83
CA ILE A 383 28.06 5.64 3.20
C ILE A 383 29.42 6.32 3.29
N LYS A 384 30.45 5.74 2.67
CA LYS A 384 31.81 6.32 2.65
C LYS A 384 31.83 7.68 1.95
N LYS A 385 31.19 7.79 0.78
CA LYS A 385 31.16 9.03 -0.04
C LYS A 385 30.25 10.11 0.54
N PHE A 386 29.10 9.73 1.09
CA PHE A 386 28.01 10.64 1.48
C PHE A 386 27.67 10.53 2.98
N LYS A 387 28.68 10.33 3.84
CA LYS A 387 28.53 10.10 5.29
C LYS A 387 27.68 11.12 6.06
N ARG A 388 27.53 12.36 5.57
CA ARG A 388 26.69 13.42 6.17
C ARG A 388 25.22 13.39 5.73
N SER A 389 24.83 12.43 4.90
CA SER A 389 23.49 12.30 4.31
C SER A 389 22.64 11.30 5.09
N CYS A 390 21.59 11.78 5.77
CA CYS A 390 20.64 10.90 6.48
C CYS A 390 19.98 9.88 5.56
N LYS A 391 19.59 10.28 4.34
CA LYS A 391 18.95 9.38 3.36
C LYS A 391 19.79 8.14 3.08
N VAL A 392 21.12 8.27 3.04
CA VAL A 392 22.04 7.16 2.75
C VAL A 392 22.11 6.19 3.93
N TRP A 393 22.20 6.70 5.15
CA TRP A 393 22.15 5.86 6.36
C TRP A 393 20.80 5.16 6.52
N LEU A 394 19.69 5.85 6.22
CA LEU A 394 18.35 5.27 6.27
C LEU A 394 18.19 4.13 5.25
N CYS A 395 18.74 4.28 4.04
CA CYS A 395 18.76 3.17 3.08
C CYS A 395 19.53 1.96 3.59
N ARG A 396 20.63 2.15 4.34
CA ARG A 396 21.32 1.01 4.97
C ARG A 396 20.47 0.34 6.04
N VAL A 397 19.80 1.12 6.88
CA VAL A 397 18.88 0.58 7.90
C VAL A 397 17.77 -0.20 7.23
N GLN A 398 17.11 0.38 6.22
CA GLN A 398 16.04 -0.27 5.47
C GLN A 398 16.52 -1.57 4.79
N HIS A 399 17.71 -1.58 4.19
CA HIS A 399 18.29 -2.76 3.56
C HIS A 399 18.55 -3.89 4.57
N LEU A 400 19.03 -3.57 5.77
CA LEU A 400 19.22 -4.58 6.83
C LEU A 400 17.89 -5.12 7.35
N LEU A 401 16.90 -4.25 7.56
CA LEU A 401 15.56 -4.67 7.99
C LEU A 401 14.86 -5.56 6.95
N LYS A 402 14.99 -5.24 5.66
CA LYS A 402 14.49 -6.09 4.57
C LYS A 402 15.15 -7.47 4.54
N GLN A 403 16.38 -7.61 5.06
CA GLN A 403 17.10 -8.88 5.16
C GLN A 403 16.81 -9.65 6.47
N ALA A 404 15.87 -9.18 7.29
CA ALA A 404 15.60 -9.75 8.62
C ALA A 404 16.86 -9.90 9.49
N LYS A 405 17.80 -8.94 9.39
CA LYS A 405 18.96 -8.89 10.28
C LYS A 405 18.56 -8.17 11.56
N ASP A 406 18.70 -8.87 12.69
CA ASP A 406 18.16 -8.44 13.98
C ASP A 406 18.86 -7.22 14.57
N ASP A 407 20.16 -7.02 14.29
CA ASP A 407 20.92 -5.94 14.90
C ASP A 407 21.22 -4.76 13.95
N ILE A 408 20.39 -3.73 14.03
CA ILE A 408 20.60 -2.45 13.33
C ILE A 408 21.33 -1.40 14.20
N GLN A 409 21.49 -1.65 15.51
CA GLN A 409 22.03 -0.66 16.45
C GLN A 409 23.46 -0.22 16.11
N PRO A 410 24.38 -1.11 15.68
CA PRO A 410 25.72 -0.69 15.25
C PRO A 410 25.69 0.32 14.11
N VAL A 411 24.75 0.18 13.17
CA VAL A 411 24.59 1.10 12.05
C VAL A 411 24.03 2.44 12.52
N ILE A 412 23.05 2.43 13.42
CA ILE A 412 22.50 3.65 14.03
C ILE A 412 23.61 4.41 14.77
N ASN A 413 24.37 3.74 15.62
CA ASN A 413 25.46 4.35 16.39
C ASN A 413 26.52 4.96 15.47
N ARG A 414 26.93 4.24 14.42
CA ARG A 414 27.88 4.76 13.43
C ARG A 414 27.33 5.95 12.64
N ALA A 415 26.04 5.94 12.34
CA ALA A 415 25.37 7.06 11.67
C ALA A 415 25.38 8.31 12.56
N LEU A 416 25.07 8.17 13.86
CA LEU A 416 25.07 9.29 14.81
C LEU A 416 26.47 9.91 14.98
N LEU A 417 27.54 9.10 14.93
CA LEU A 417 28.92 9.62 14.92
C LEU A 417 29.27 10.39 13.64
N SER A 418 28.65 10.04 12.51
CA SER A 418 28.98 10.63 11.20
C SER A 418 28.09 11.82 10.82
N LEU A 419 26.87 11.85 11.35
CA LEU A 419 25.86 12.86 11.04
C LEU A 419 26.01 14.08 11.95
N PRO A 420 25.75 15.30 11.43
CA PRO A 420 25.62 16.49 12.27
C PRO A 420 24.52 16.33 13.31
N THR A 421 24.73 16.84 14.53
CA THR A 421 23.81 16.75 15.68
C THR A 421 22.39 17.22 15.36
N LYS A 422 22.26 18.32 14.60
CA LYS A 422 20.96 18.84 14.12
C LYS A 422 20.12 17.83 13.30
N LYS A 423 20.75 16.77 12.78
CA LYS A 423 20.07 15.73 12.02
C LYS A 423 19.79 14.46 12.83
N HIS A 424 20.26 14.35 14.07
CA HIS A 424 20.13 13.14 14.89
C HIS A 424 18.67 12.79 15.14
N ILE A 425 17.88 13.73 15.68
CA ILE A 425 16.47 13.46 16.00
C ILE A 425 15.67 13.12 14.73
N LYS A 426 15.96 13.83 13.62
CA LYS A 426 15.38 13.49 12.32
C LYS A 426 15.73 12.05 11.93
N PHE A 427 17.00 11.69 11.96
CA PHE A 427 17.46 10.36 11.59
C PHE A 427 16.85 9.25 12.47
N ILE A 428 16.89 9.40 13.79
CA ILE A 428 16.34 8.41 14.74
C ILE A 428 14.83 8.26 14.53
N SER A 429 14.09 9.35 14.35
CA SER A 429 12.64 9.29 14.07
C SER A 429 12.33 8.51 12.79
N HIS A 430 13.13 8.68 11.73
CA HIS A 430 12.92 7.94 10.48
C HIS A 430 13.32 6.48 10.60
N ALA A 431 14.40 6.17 11.31
CA ALA A 431 14.79 4.81 11.60
C ALA A 431 13.71 4.08 12.42
N ALA A 432 13.08 4.78 13.37
CA ALA A 432 11.92 4.27 14.10
C ALA A 432 10.74 3.99 13.15
N ILE A 433 10.36 4.93 12.28
CA ILE A 433 9.30 4.71 11.27
C ILE A 433 9.60 3.47 10.41
N LEU A 434 10.86 3.27 10.01
CA LEU A 434 11.25 2.06 9.26
C LEU A 434 11.03 0.79 10.07
N GLN A 435 11.35 0.78 11.37
CA GLN A 435 11.07 -0.35 12.26
C GLN A 435 9.57 -0.66 12.34
N PHE A 436 8.71 0.37 12.49
CA PHE A 436 7.25 0.20 12.43
C PHE A 436 6.79 -0.38 11.09
N LYS A 437 7.36 0.07 9.96
CA LYS A 437 7.01 -0.43 8.62
C LYS A 437 7.48 -1.87 8.37
N CYS A 438 8.61 -2.26 8.94
CA CYS A 438 9.17 -3.60 8.80
C CYS A 438 8.62 -4.62 9.81
N GLY A 439 7.64 -4.22 10.65
CA GLY A 439 6.94 -5.14 11.55
C GLY A 439 7.60 -5.35 12.92
N VAL A 440 8.55 -4.49 13.32
CA VAL A 440 9.18 -4.53 14.65
C VAL A 440 8.79 -3.27 15.45
N PRO A 441 7.51 -3.15 15.88
CA PRO A 441 7.01 -1.94 16.52
C PRO A 441 7.69 -1.64 17.85
N GLU A 442 8.04 -2.65 18.66
CA GLU A 442 8.72 -2.48 19.95
C GLU A 442 10.08 -1.76 19.84
N ALA A 443 10.86 -2.09 18.80
CA ALA A 443 12.11 -1.40 18.53
C ALA A 443 11.85 0.06 18.11
N GLY A 444 10.81 0.30 17.31
CA GLY A 444 10.38 1.65 16.92
C GLY A 444 9.92 2.48 18.13
N ARG A 445 9.10 1.91 19.02
CA ARG A 445 8.65 2.50 20.29
C ARG A 445 9.84 2.89 21.14
N SER A 446 10.78 1.98 21.35
CA SER A 446 12.01 2.22 22.11
C SER A 446 12.81 3.42 21.58
N MET A 447 12.87 3.58 20.25
CA MET A 447 13.56 4.72 19.63
C MET A 447 12.82 6.05 19.85
N PHE A 448 11.49 6.08 19.73
CA PHE A 448 10.70 7.27 20.05
C PHE A 448 10.76 7.63 21.52
N GLU A 449 10.64 6.65 22.41
CA GLU A 449 10.76 6.83 23.86
C GLU A 449 12.13 7.37 24.27
N SER A 450 13.20 6.91 23.62
CA SER A 450 14.54 7.45 23.83
C SER A 450 14.61 8.95 23.50
N ILE A 451 14.08 9.37 22.34
CA ILE A 451 14.03 10.78 21.95
C ILE A 451 13.18 11.59 22.94
N LEU A 452 12.01 11.07 23.32
CA LEU A 452 11.05 11.78 24.19
C LEU A 452 11.53 11.86 25.64
N ARG A 453 12.39 10.94 26.09
CA ARG A 453 13.06 11.03 27.39
C ARG A 453 14.01 12.23 27.45
N GLU A 454 14.76 12.47 26.38
CA GLU A 454 15.70 13.61 26.29
C GLU A 454 14.97 14.92 25.95
N HIS A 455 13.92 14.85 25.14
CA HIS A 455 13.19 16.01 24.62
C HIS A 455 11.66 15.86 24.79
N PRO A 456 11.14 15.89 26.03
CA PRO A 456 9.74 15.58 26.31
C PRO A 456 8.75 16.59 25.71
N LYS A 457 9.15 17.85 25.52
CA LYS A 457 8.28 18.91 24.98
C LYS A 457 8.23 18.96 23.45
N ARG A 458 8.85 18.00 22.76
CA ARG A 458 9.02 17.98 21.31
C ARG A 458 7.77 17.42 20.59
N THR A 459 6.79 18.29 20.36
CA THR A 459 5.46 17.91 19.86
C THR A 459 5.44 17.29 18.46
N ASP A 460 6.41 17.62 17.60
CA ASP A 460 6.58 16.99 16.28
C ASP A 460 6.88 15.48 16.40
N VAL A 461 7.73 15.10 17.36
CA VAL A 461 8.06 13.68 17.60
C VAL A 461 6.87 12.93 18.18
N TRP A 462 6.15 13.53 19.14
CA TRP A 462 4.89 12.99 19.65
C TRP A 462 3.86 12.76 18.53
N SER A 463 3.71 13.74 17.64
CA SER A 463 2.79 13.60 16.50
C SER A 463 3.15 12.38 15.65
N ILE A 464 4.41 12.27 15.24
CA ILE A 464 4.87 11.17 14.38
C ILE A 464 4.68 9.82 15.09
N TYR A 465 5.01 9.75 16.38
CA TYR A 465 4.86 8.53 17.17
C TYR A 465 3.38 8.11 17.26
N LEU A 466 2.48 9.05 17.59
CA LEU A 466 1.04 8.82 17.58
C LEU A 466 0.53 8.35 16.20
N ASP A 467 1.02 8.93 15.10
CA ASP A 467 0.65 8.47 13.75
C ASP A 467 1.07 7.03 13.48
N GLN A 468 2.24 6.62 14.00
CA GLN A 468 2.69 5.23 13.86
C GLN A 468 1.83 4.26 14.67
N GLU A 469 1.46 4.61 15.91
CA GLU A 469 0.60 3.77 16.76
C GLU A 469 -0.84 3.71 16.25
N ILE A 470 -1.40 4.83 15.78
CA ILE A 470 -2.74 4.85 15.14
C ILE A 470 -2.79 3.90 13.96
N ARG A 471 -1.71 3.83 13.17
CA ARG A 471 -1.60 2.91 12.04
C ARG A 471 -1.53 1.43 12.45
N LEU A 472 -1.03 1.11 13.65
CA LEU A 472 -1.07 -0.24 14.20
C LEU A 472 -2.46 -0.62 14.73
N GLY A 473 -3.21 0.38 15.23
CA GLY A 473 -4.60 0.21 15.65
C GLY A 473 -4.80 -0.35 17.06
N ASP A 474 -3.76 -0.35 17.90
CA ASP A 474 -3.88 -0.76 19.31
C ASP A 474 -4.48 0.37 20.14
N HIS A 475 -5.80 0.32 20.36
CA HIS A 475 -6.54 1.39 21.02
C HIS A 475 -6.06 1.70 22.44
N GLU A 476 -5.59 0.71 23.19
CA GLU A 476 -5.12 0.90 24.56
C GLU A 476 -3.80 1.67 24.56
N VAL A 477 -2.87 1.25 23.71
CA VAL A 477 -1.58 1.93 23.55
C VAL A 477 -1.76 3.34 23.02
N ILE A 478 -2.61 3.53 22.00
CA ILE A 478 -2.87 4.85 21.41
C ILE A 478 -3.44 5.81 22.46
N ARG A 479 -4.45 5.37 23.22
CA ARG A 479 -5.07 6.20 24.27
C ARG A 479 -4.08 6.50 25.39
N ALA A 480 -3.34 5.50 25.88
CA ALA A 480 -2.30 5.72 26.88
C ALA A 480 -1.24 6.72 26.40
N LEU A 481 -0.87 6.67 25.11
CA LEU A 481 0.08 7.59 24.51
C LEU A 481 -0.48 9.02 24.40
N PHE A 482 -1.75 9.17 24.01
CA PHE A 482 -2.43 10.46 24.02
C PHE A 482 -2.52 11.04 25.43
N GLU A 483 -2.91 10.24 26.42
CA GLU A 483 -2.99 10.66 27.82
C GLU A 483 -1.64 11.19 28.32
N ARG A 484 -0.55 10.44 28.06
CA ARG A 484 0.82 10.89 28.34
C ARG A 484 1.17 12.20 27.65
N ALA A 485 0.84 12.33 26.37
CA ALA A 485 1.11 13.53 25.59
C ALA A 485 0.31 14.74 26.12
N THR A 486 -0.91 14.51 26.61
CA THR A 486 -1.78 15.57 27.15
C THR A 486 -1.48 15.97 28.59
N CYS A 487 -0.60 15.25 29.29
CA CYS A 487 -0.12 15.64 30.62
C CYS A 487 1.12 16.56 30.57
N LEU A 488 1.64 16.85 29.37
CA LEU A 488 2.82 17.70 29.22
C LEU A 488 2.50 19.17 29.48
N SER A 489 3.39 19.86 30.20
CA SER A 489 3.34 21.32 30.35
C SER A 489 3.88 22.01 29.09
N LEU A 490 2.95 22.38 28.20
CA LEU A 490 3.17 22.99 26.89
C LEU A 490 2.36 24.30 26.72
N PRO A 491 2.84 25.26 25.89
CA PRO A 491 2.06 26.43 25.54
C PRO A 491 0.71 26.05 24.91
N PRO A 492 -0.40 26.79 25.19
CA PRO A 492 -1.74 26.46 24.71
C PRO A 492 -1.83 26.22 23.20
N LYS A 493 -1.05 26.97 22.39
CA LYS A 493 -0.99 26.78 20.92
C LYS A 493 -0.49 25.40 20.52
N LYS A 494 0.59 24.91 21.16
CA LYS A 494 1.16 23.58 20.90
C LYS A 494 0.27 22.48 21.45
N MET A 495 -0.35 22.73 22.59
CA MET A 495 -1.25 21.76 23.21
C MET A 495 -2.55 21.56 22.41
N LYS A 496 -3.10 22.65 21.86
CA LYS A 496 -4.26 22.62 20.97
C LYS A 496 -4.07 21.68 19.79
N PHE A 497 -2.85 21.57 19.25
CA PHE A 497 -2.54 20.64 18.18
C PHE A 497 -2.70 19.17 18.62
N LEU A 498 -2.19 18.80 19.81
CA LEU A 498 -2.32 17.44 20.34
C LEU A 498 -3.77 17.10 20.69
N PHE A 499 -4.51 18.02 21.33
CA PHE A 499 -5.94 17.80 21.63
C PHE A 499 -6.80 17.68 20.37
N LYS A 500 -6.54 18.48 19.32
CA LYS A 500 -7.23 18.32 18.03
C LYS A 500 -7.00 16.95 17.42
N LYS A 501 -5.77 16.43 17.51
CA LYS A 501 -5.43 15.11 17.01
C LYS A 501 -6.10 13.99 17.83
N TYR A 502 -6.13 14.13 19.15
CA TYR A 502 -6.81 13.18 20.04
C TYR A 502 -8.32 13.17 19.76
N TYR A 503 -8.92 14.34 19.62
CA TYR A 503 -10.33 14.48 19.25
C TYR A 503 -10.64 13.80 17.91
N ALA A 504 -9.87 14.09 16.85
CA ALA A 504 -10.05 13.48 15.54
C ALA A 504 -9.89 11.95 15.57
N TYR A 505 -8.98 11.44 16.40
CA TYR A 505 -8.84 10.01 16.62
C TYR A 505 -10.09 9.41 17.29
N GLU A 506 -10.56 9.94 18.41
CA GLU A 506 -11.78 9.41 19.07
C GLU A 506 -13.04 9.58 18.20
N GLU A 507 -13.09 10.62 17.36
CA GLU A 507 -14.17 10.84 16.39
C GLU A 507 -14.17 9.74 15.32
N SER A 508 -13.00 9.32 14.85
CA SER A 508 -12.86 8.19 13.94
C SER A 508 -13.27 6.85 14.57
N GLN A 509 -13.21 6.73 15.91
CA GLN A 509 -13.62 5.53 16.65
C GLN A 509 -15.11 5.52 17.02
N GLY A 510 -15.78 6.68 16.98
CA GLY A 510 -17.19 6.83 17.37
C GLY A 510 -17.45 6.76 18.87
N ASP A 511 -16.44 6.97 19.74
CA ASP A 511 -16.60 6.93 21.20
C ASP A 511 -17.03 8.30 21.73
N GLN A 512 -18.34 8.51 21.84
CA GLN A 512 -18.92 9.81 22.19
C GLN A 512 -18.60 10.26 23.63
N VAL A 513 -18.49 9.30 24.55
CA VAL A 513 -18.10 9.56 25.95
C VAL A 513 -16.67 10.07 26.02
N ARG A 514 -15.73 9.42 25.31
CA ARG A 514 -14.35 9.88 25.26
C ARG A 514 -14.19 11.20 24.55
N LEU A 515 -14.95 11.46 23.49
CA LEU A 515 -14.94 12.77 22.82
C LEU A 515 -15.27 13.92 23.77
N GLU A 516 -16.29 13.75 24.60
CA GLU A 516 -16.67 14.74 25.62
C GLU A 516 -15.58 14.88 26.69
N LEU A 517 -14.98 13.77 27.12
CA LEU A 517 -13.86 13.78 28.07
C LEU A 517 -12.63 14.52 27.49
N VAL A 518 -12.29 14.31 26.23
CA VAL A 518 -11.19 15.01 25.55
C VAL A 518 -11.49 16.51 25.45
N LYS A 519 -12.73 16.89 25.11
CA LYS A 519 -13.17 18.29 25.09
C LYS A 519 -13.03 18.92 26.48
N LYS A 520 -13.49 18.23 27.53
CA LYS A 520 -13.40 18.70 28.91
C LYS A 520 -11.94 18.90 29.34
N LYS A 521 -11.08 17.91 29.09
CA LYS A 521 -9.63 18.02 29.38
C LYS A 521 -8.97 19.19 28.65
N ALA A 522 -9.37 19.44 27.39
CA ALA A 522 -8.85 20.57 26.64
C ALA A 522 -9.29 21.92 27.25
N MET A 523 -10.53 22.03 27.75
CA MET A 523 -11.02 23.23 28.45
C MET A 523 -10.32 23.43 29.79
N GLU A 524 -10.23 22.38 30.62
CA GLU A 524 -9.50 22.42 31.90
C GLU A 524 -8.03 22.82 31.70
N TYR A 525 -7.38 22.33 30.62
CA TYR A 525 -6.02 22.72 30.30
C TYR A 525 -5.89 24.22 29.94
N LEU A 526 -6.87 24.77 29.21
CA LEU A 526 -6.88 26.19 28.86
C LEU A 526 -7.09 27.07 30.10
N GLU A 527 -8.02 26.70 30.98
CA GLU A 527 -8.28 27.39 32.24
C GLU A 527 -7.05 27.41 33.15
N ASN A 528 -6.33 26.29 33.24
CA ASN A 528 -5.11 26.18 34.05
C ASN A 528 -3.88 26.84 33.40
N SER A 529 -3.96 27.24 32.12
CA SER A 529 -2.87 27.87 31.37
C SER A 529 -3.05 29.39 31.18
N LEU A 530 -4.17 29.94 31.61
CA LEU A 530 -4.48 31.37 31.71
C LEU A 530 -3.99 31.90 33.07
#